data_AF-A0A967WHE7-F1
#
_entry.id   AF-A0A967WHE7-F1
#
_cell.length_a   1.000
_cell.length_b   1.000
_cell.length_c   1.000
_cell.angle_alpha   90.00
_cell.angle_beta   90.00
_cell.angle_gamma   90.00
#
_symmetry.space_group_name_H-M   'P 1'
#
loop_
_entity.id
_entity.type
_entity.pdbx_description
1 polymer ?
#
loop_
_entity_poly.entity_id
_entity_poly.type
_entity_poly.pdbx_seq_one_letter_code
_entity_poly.pdbx_strand_id
1 'polypeptide(L)'
;DAYVDEIAREVSQFWTEEAFKHTSPASGRRYRGGYLSWNYWVAYAPSTAATPDGRKRGTFLSNGVCPVNGADRQGPTAVIKSVGQ
;
A
#
# COMPACT_ATOMS: atom_id res chain seq x y z
N ASP A 1 10.18 -10.86 -0.81
CA ASP A 1 11.61 -10.99 -0.43
C ASP A 1 11.67 -10.35 0.94
N ALA A 2 12.21 -11.06 1.94
CA ALA A 2 12.07 -10.66 3.33
C ALA A 2 12.53 -9.23 3.60
N TYR A 3 13.56 -8.74 2.92
CA TYR A 3 14.05 -7.37 3.11
C TYR A 3 13.03 -6.32 2.66
N VAL A 4 12.44 -6.49 1.46
CA VAL A 4 11.45 -5.53 0.95
C VAL A 4 10.06 -5.70 1.57
N ASP A 5 9.71 -6.94 1.97
CA ASP A 5 8.47 -7.23 2.68
C ASP A 5 8.50 -6.57 4.07
N GLU A 6 9.65 -6.54 4.74
CA GLU A 6 9.83 -5.86 6.03
C GLU A 6 9.63 -4.34 5.92
N ILE A 7 10.14 -3.70 4.85
CA ILE A 7 9.90 -2.26 4.61
C ILE A 7 8.40 -1.99 4.45
N ALA A 8 7.68 -2.84 3.70
CA ALA A 8 6.23 -2.71 3.55
C ALA A 8 5.50 -2.89 4.89
N ARG A 9 5.95 -3.84 5.72
CA ARG A 9 5.43 -4.10 7.07
C ARG A 9 5.62 -2.90 8.00
N GLU A 10 6.80 -2.27 8.00
CA GLU A 10 7.09 -1.07 8.80
C GLU A 10 6.17 0.10 8.44
N VAL A 11 6.00 0.39 7.14
CA VAL A 11 5.08 1.44 6.67
C VAL A 11 3.63 1.13 7.07
N SER A 12 3.24 -0.15 6.98
CA SER A 12 1.91 -0.61 7.36
C SER A 12 1.64 -0.45 8.86
N GLN A 13 2.60 -0.86 9.68
CA GLN A 13 2.55 -0.72 11.12
C GLN A 13 2.46 0.77 11.51
N PHE A 14 3.30 1.63 10.95
CA PHE A 14 3.25 3.07 11.21
C PHE A 14 1.87 3.66 10.88
N TRP A 15 1.33 3.38 9.69
CA TRP A 15 0.02 3.89 9.26
C TRP A 15 -1.11 3.43 10.20
N THR A 16 -1.14 2.14 10.51
CA THR A 16 -2.22 1.56 11.31
C THR A 16 -2.16 2.02 12.77
N GLU A 17 -0.97 2.06 13.37
CA GLU A 17 -0.75 2.56 14.73
C GLU A 17 -1.07 4.05 14.84
N GLU A 18 -0.64 4.86 13.86
CA GLU A 18 -0.89 6.29 13.90
C GLU A 18 -2.38 6.61 13.74
N ALA A 19 -3.05 5.99 12.78
CA ALA A 19 -4.50 6.14 12.61
C ALA A 19 -5.25 5.77 13.91
N PHE A 20 -4.82 4.71 14.59
CA PHE A 20 -5.51 4.19 15.79
C PHE A 20 -5.41 5.11 17.01
N LYS A 21 -4.46 6.06 17.05
CA LYS A 21 -4.37 7.08 18.10
C LYS A 21 -5.52 8.08 18.06
N HIS A 22 -6.20 8.20 16.92
CA HIS A 22 -7.23 9.20 16.71
C HIS A 22 -8.65 8.63 16.87
N THR A 23 -9.56 9.48 17.31
CA THR A 23 -10.99 9.16 17.50
C THR A 23 -11.85 10.09 16.66
N SER A 24 -12.83 9.54 15.96
CA SER A 24 -13.79 10.30 15.17
C SER A 24 -14.68 11.16 16.09
N PRO A 25 -14.70 12.50 15.91
CA PRO A 25 -15.55 13.37 16.71
C PRO A 25 -17.05 13.09 16.52
N ALA A 26 -17.44 12.64 15.32
CA ALA A 26 -18.84 12.40 14.98
C ALA A 26 -19.41 11.11 15.59
N SER A 27 -18.57 10.08 15.79
CA SER A 27 -19.04 8.76 16.23
C SER A 27 -18.46 8.31 17.57
N GLY A 28 -17.44 9.01 18.09
CA GLY A 28 -16.68 8.59 19.26
C GLY A 28 -15.86 7.30 19.06
N ARG A 29 -15.77 6.78 17.82
CA ARG A 29 -15.04 5.54 17.51
C ARG A 29 -13.61 5.83 17.06
N ARG A 30 -12.68 4.97 17.46
CA ARG A 30 -11.29 5.02 16.98
C ARG A 30 -11.22 4.73 15.49
N TYR A 31 -10.34 5.45 14.79
CA TYR A 31 -10.02 5.12 13.41
C TYR A 31 -9.26 3.79 13.35
N ARG A 32 -9.41 3.09 12.23
CA ARG A 32 -8.68 1.86 11.92
C ARG A 32 -8.04 2.05 10.56
N GLY A 33 -6.73 1.88 10.48
CA GLY A 33 -6.02 1.86 9.21
C GLY A 33 -6.55 0.73 8.33
N GLY A 34 -6.75 1.03 7.05
CA GLY A 34 -7.18 0.06 6.06
C GLY A 34 -6.58 0.39 4.70
N TYR A 35 -6.59 -0.60 3.81
CA TYR A 35 -6.06 -0.49 2.46
C TYR A 35 -7.18 -0.69 1.47
N LEU A 36 -7.53 0.37 0.74
CA LEU A 36 -8.55 0.33 -0.28
C LEU A 36 -8.21 1.34 -1.38
N SER A 37 -8.09 0.84 -2.61
CA SER A 37 -7.62 1.63 -3.75
C SER A 37 -8.67 1.83 -4.86
N TRP A 38 -9.81 1.11 -4.85
CA TRP A 38 -10.88 1.16 -5.89
C TRP A 38 -10.33 1.52 -7.28
N ASN A 39 -10.59 2.74 -7.78
CA ASN A 39 -10.05 3.29 -9.02
C ASN A 39 -9.02 4.41 -8.76
N TYR A 40 -8.70 4.70 -7.50
CA TYR A 40 -7.75 5.74 -7.10
C TYR A 40 -6.33 5.46 -7.58
N TRP A 41 -5.95 4.18 -7.69
CA TRP A 41 -4.64 3.78 -8.24
C TRP A 41 -4.45 4.18 -9.72
N VAL A 42 -5.56 4.37 -10.46
CA VAL A 42 -5.58 4.95 -11.80
C VAL A 42 -5.74 6.47 -11.74
N ALA A 43 -6.68 6.96 -10.94
CA ALA A 43 -7.01 8.39 -10.88
C ALA A 43 -5.84 9.27 -10.39
N TYR A 44 -5.00 8.75 -9.49
CA TYR A 44 -3.84 9.48 -8.96
C TYR A 44 -2.55 9.26 -9.77
N ALA A 45 -2.54 8.36 -10.75
CA ALA A 45 -1.35 8.12 -11.56
C ALA A 45 -0.84 9.37 -12.30
N PRO A 46 -1.69 10.22 -12.93
CA PRO A 46 -1.21 11.42 -13.64
C PRO A 46 -0.63 12.49 -12.70
N SER A 47 -1.19 12.62 -11.50
CA SER A 47 -0.75 13.62 -10.50
C SER A 47 0.48 13.17 -9.71
N THR A 48 0.73 11.86 -9.62
CA THR A 48 1.88 11.32 -8.88
C THR A 48 3.16 11.41 -9.71
N ALA A 49 4.18 12.08 -9.17
CA ALA A 49 5.53 12.18 -9.79
C ALA A 49 6.20 10.80 -9.92
N ALA A 50 7.36 10.73 -10.58
CA ALA A 50 8.15 9.50 -10.56
C ALA A 50 8.56 9.16 -9.12
N THR A 51 8.58 7.87 -8.77
CA THR A 51 8.87 7.40 -7.40
C THR A 51 10.15 6.55 -7.34
N PRO A 52 10.82 6.46 -6.17
CA PRO A 52 12.11 5.77 -6.03
C PRO A 52 12.11 4.27 -6.35
N ASP A 53 10.93 3.64 -6.38
CA ASP A 53 10.72 2.26 -6.84
C ASP A 53 10.93 2.08 -8.37
N GLY A 54 11.25 3.16 -9.08
CA GLY A 54 11.47 3.18 -10.52
C GLY A 54 10.19 3.41 -11.32
N ARG A 55 9.03 3.58 -10.66
CA ARG A 55 7.77 3.90 -11.33
C ARG A 55 7.84 5.30 -11.92
N LYS A 56 7.51 5.42 -13.21
CA LYS A 56 7.53 6.69 -13.95
C LYS A 56 6.29 7.53 -13.63
N ARG A 57 6.38 8.85 -13.77
CA ARG A 57 5.21 9.73 -13.68
C ARG A 57 4.12 9.26 -14.64
N GLY A 58 2.86 9.27 -14.20
CA GLY A 58 1.71 8.91 -15.05
C GLY A 58 1.44 7.41 -15.17
N THR A 59 2.35 6.53 -14.74
CA THR A 59 2.06 5.09 -14.72
C THR A 59 1.26 4.72 -13.47
N PHE A 60 0.38 3.74 -13.62
CA PHE A 60 -0.53 3.28 -12.56
C PHE A 60 0.20 2.89 -11.27
N LEU A 61 -0.46 3.19 -10.15
CA LEU A 61 -0.03 2.82 -8.80
C LEU A 61 -0.37 1.34 -8.51
N SER A 62 0.06 0.82 -7.36
CA SER A 62 -0.38 -0.49 -6.89
C SER A 62 -1.88 -0.50 -6.60
N ASN A 63 -2.54 -1.62 -6.89
CA ASN A 63 -3.92 -1.83 -6.52
C ASN A 63 -3.99 -2.53 -5.14
N GLY A 64 -4.37 -1.78 -4.12
CA GLY A 64 -4.54 -2.28 -2.76
C GLY A 64 -3.19 -2.62 -2.15
N VAL A 65 -3.07 -3.84 -1.63
CA VAL A 65 -1.81 -4.38 -1.07
C VAL A 65 -1.05 -5.23 -2.08
N CYS A 66 -1.44 -5.23 -3.36
CA CYS A 66 -0.73 -5.99 -4.38
C CYS A 66 0.64 -5.35 -4.68
N PRO A 67 1.64 -6.17 -5.07
CA PRO A 67 2.85 -5.66 -5.70
C PRO A 67 2.52 -4.75 -6.89
N VAL A 68 3.38 -3.76 -7.14
CA VAL A 68 3.25 -2.92 -8.34
C VAL A 68 3.41 -3.80 -9.60
N ASN A 69 2.66 -3.47 -10.66
CA ASN A 69 2.60 -4.27 -11.87
C ASN A 69 4.00 -4.66 -12.39
N GLY A 70 4.27 -5.97 -12.45
CA GLY A 70 5.51 -6.51 -12.99
C GLY A 70 6.67 -6.64 -11.99
N ALA A 71 6.46 -6.27 -10.72
CA ALA A 71 7.39 -6.56 -9.63
C ALA A 71 7.26 -8.03 -9.16
N ASP A 72 6.08 -8.60 -9.27
CA ASP A 72 5.76 -9.99 -8.94
C ASP A 72 6.23 -10.96 -10.03
N ARG A 73 7.49 -11.42 -9.92
CA ARG A 73 8.11 -12.32 -10.92
C ARG A 73 8.24 -13.78 -10.48
N GLN A 74 7.86 -14.08 -9.25
CA GLN A 74 8.04 -15.40 -8.63
C GLN A 74 6.72 -16.20 -8.51
N GLY A 75 5.69 -15.78 -9.25
CA GLY A 75 4.39 -16.43 -9.28
C GLY A 75 3.46 -16.08 -8.11
N PRO A 76 2.19 -16.49 -8.17
CA PRO A 76 1.13 -16.03 -7.27
C PRO A 76 1.31 -16.48 -5.81
N THR A 77 1.90 -17.65 -5.57
CA THR A 77 2.18 -18.10 -4.19
C THR A 77 3.20 -17.20 -3.49
N ALA A 78 4.20 -16.69 -4.22
CA ALA A 78 5.16 -15.76 -3.64
C ALA A 78 4.50 -14.43 -3.27
N VAL A 79 3.55 -13.96 -4.10
CA VAL A 79 2.74 -12.75 -3.80
C VAL A 79 1.93 -12.94 -2.52
N ILE A 80 1.20 -14.05 -2.40
CA ILE A 80 0.40 -14.33 -1.20
C ILE A 80 1.27 -14.41 0.05
N LYS A 81 2.45 -15.06 -0.04
CA LYS A 81 3.40 -15.15 1.09
C LYS A 81 3.94 -13.79 1.50
N SER A 82 4.25 -12.93 0.55
CA SER A 82 4.76 -11.56 0.77
C SER A 82 3.69 -10.66 1.40
N VAL A 83 2.46 -10.67 0.86
CA VAL A 83 1.33 -9.89 1.41
C VAL A 83 0.91 -10.37 2.80
N GLY A 84 1.15 -11.65 3.12
CA GLY A 84 0.84 -12.22 4.42
C GLY A 84 1.90 -12.02 5.50
N GLN A 85 3.05 -11.38 5.20
CA GLN A 85 4.03 -10.95 6.21
C GLN A 85 3.54 -9.71 6.95
#